data_AF-A0A7L3B851-F1
#
_entry.id   AF-A0A7L3B851-F1
#
_cell.length_a   1.000
_cell.length_b   1.000
_cell.length_c   1.000
_cell.angle_alpha   90.00
_cell.angle_beta   90.00
_cell.angle_gamma   90.00
#
_symmetry.space_group_name_H-M   'P 1'
#
loop_
_entity.id
_entity.type
_entity.pdbx_description
1 polymer ?
#
loop_
_entity_poly.entity_id
_entity_poly.type
_entity_poly.pdbx_seq_one_letter_code
_entity_poly.pdbx_strand_id
1 'polypeptide(L)'
;LDRFASIRIPGSKKERPPLPHMKQSHSTDWSSTAMDAEDFAPKPLSEREIIALFEKMMEDMNLNEDKKMPLREKDFNTKKEMVMQYISTASKSGSLKNSRKISPQEFIQELKSGSTDERLVTCLESLRVSLTSNPV
;
A
#
# COMPACT_ATOMS: atom_id res chain seq x y z
N LEU A 1 19.50 55.50 3.81
CA LEU A 1 18.32 55.11 4.62
C LEU A 1 18.35 53.58 4.67
N ASP A 2 19.11 53.04 5.61
CA ASP A 2 19.34 51.60 5.77
C ASP A 2 19.10 51.27 7.25
N ARG A 3 18.08 50.47 7.54
CA ARG A 3 17.56 50.24 8.90
C ARG A 3 17.39 48.75 9.19
N PHE A 4 18.45 47.97 8.98
CA PHE A 4 18.50 46.59 9.46
C PHE A 4 19.29 46.54 10.77
N ALA A 5 18.58 46.75 11.88
CA ALA A 5 19.09 46.46 13.21
C ALA A 5 18.77 45.00 13.59
N SER A 6 19.84 44.32 13.95
CA SER A 6 19.96 43.01 14.57
C SER A 6 18.95 42.77 15.70
N ILE A 7 18.27 41.60 15.70
CA ILE A 7 17.64 41.03 16.89
C ILE A 7 18.09 39.58 17.03
N ARG A 8 18.93 39.33 18.04
CA ARG A 8 19.20 37.98 18.58
C ARG A 8 18.04 37.63 19.52
N ILE A 9 17.37 36.50 19.29
CA ILE A 9 16.37 35.97 20.22
C ILE A 9 17.05 34.89 21.08
N PRO A 10 17.01 34.99 22.41
CA PRO A 10 17.59 34.00 23.31
C PRO A 10 16.74 32.73 23.36
N GLY A 11 17.41 31.59 23.57
CA GLY A 11 16.80 30.26 23.59
C GLY A 11 15.65 30.13 24.58
N SER A 12 14.50 29.70 24.08
CA SER A 12 13.43 29.14 24.88
C SER A 12 13.49 27.61 24.78
N LYS A 13 13.78 26.97 25.91
CA LYS A 13 13.55 25.53 26.10
C LYS A 13 12.04 25.31 26.05
N LYS A 14 11.52 24.93 24.88
CA LYS A 14 10.12 24.49 24.76
C LYS A 14 10.06 22.98 24.87
N GLU A 15 9.96 22.56 26.12
CA GLU A 15 9.49 21.27 26.59
C GLU A 15 8.30 20.78 25.75
N ARG A 16 8.46 19.61 25.13
CA ARG A 16 7.43 18.93 24.33
C ARG A 16 6.40 18.36 25.30
N PRO A 17 5.09 18.64 25.17
CA PRO A 17 4.09 18.01 26.02
C PRO A 17 4.11 16.49 25.82
N PRO A 18 4.07 15.67 26.89
CA PRO A 18 3.88 14.23 26.77
C PRO A 18 2.48 13.96 26.18
N LEU A 19 2.43 13.26 25.06
CA LEU A 19 1.18 12.80 24.47
C LEU A 19 0.47 11.87 25.47
N PRO A 20 -0.85 12.04 25.71
CA PRO A 20 -1.60 11.14 26.56
C PRO A 20 -1.73 9.78 25.88
N HIS A 21 -1.24 8.76 26.58
CA HIS A 21 -1.44 7.35 26.32
C HIS A 21 -2.94 7.01 26.38
N MET A 22 -3.57 6.89 25.20
CA MET A 22 -4.90 6.30 25.09
C MET A 22 -4.76 4.77 25.12
N LYS A 23 -5.02 4.16 26.29
CA LYS A 23 -5.38 2.74 26.36
C LYS A 23 -6.74 2.58 25.70
N GLN A 24 -6.76 2.22 24.43
CA GLN A 24 -7.98 1.71 23.82
C GLN A 24 -8.04 0.20 24.09
N SER A 25 -8.70 -0.12 25.20
CA SER A 25 -9.21 -1.46 25.48
C SER A 25 -10.27 -1.75 24.43
N HIS A 26 -9.92 -2.50 23.39
CA HIS A 26 -10.91 -3.04 22.46
C HIS A 26 -11.33 -4.41 22.97
N SER A 27 -12.53 -4.42 23.56
CA SER A 27 -13.28 -5.61 23.89
C SER A 27 -13.49 -6.43 22.62
N THR A 28 -12.93 -7.64 22.57
CA THR A 28 -13.28 -8.64 21.58
C THR A 28 -14.67 -9.16 21.91
N ASP A 29 -15.68 -8.64 21.23
CA ASP A 29 -17.02 -9.23 21.21
C ASP A 29 -17.42 -9.38 19.74
N TRP A 30 -16.94 -10.46 19.12
CA TRP A 30 -17.41 -10.91 17.81
C TRP A 30 -18.43 -12.01 18.07
N SER A 31 -19.70 -11.64 18.02
CA SER A 31 -20.78 -12.61 17.89
C SER A 31 -21.77 -12.15 16.84
N SER A 32 -21.91 -13.00 15.81
CA SER A 32 -22.98 -13.12 14.81
C SER A 32 -22.54 -12.81 13.38
N THR A 33 -22.15 -13.85 12.65
CA THR A 33 -23.11 -14.59 11.79
C THR A 33 -22.38 -15.83 11.24
N ALA A 34 -22.86 -17.00 11.66
CA ALA A 34 -22.46 -18.28 11.09
C ALA A 34 -23.08 -18.41 9.69
N MET A 35 -22.30 -18.09 8.66
CA MET A 35 -22.54 -18.56 7.30
C MET A 35 -21.20 -19.11 6.81
N ASP A 36 -21.07 -20.44 6.90
CA ASP A 36 -20.23 -21.28 6.05
C ASP A 36 -18.84 -20.71 5.70
N ALA A 37 -18.00 -20.54 6.72
CA ALA A 37 -16.56 -20.39 6.52
C ALA A 37 -15.95 -21.80 6.51
N GLU A 38 -16.29 -22.59 5.50
CA GLU A 38 -15.60 -23.84 5.19
C GLU A 38 -14.11 -23.51 4.93
N ASP A 39 -13.30 -23.82 5.95
CA ASP A 39 -11.91 -24.28 5.87
C ASP A 39 -11.05 -23.75 4.71
N PHE A 40 -10.85 -22.43 4.66
CA PHE A 40 -9.68 -21.84 4.00
C PHE A 40 -8.67 -21.38 5.05
N ALA A 41 -8.30 -22.25 5.99
CA ALA A 41 -6.99 -22.09 6.62
C ALA A 41 -5.96 -22.21 5.49
N PRO A 42 -5.23 -21.13 5.12
CA PRO A 42 -4.28 -21.22 4.03
C PRO A 42 -3.26 -22.27 4.42
N LYS A 43 -3.19 -23.35 3.65
CA LYS A 43 -2.16 -24.37 3.84
C LYS A 43 -0.81 -23.65 3.90
N PRO A 44 0.03 -23.92 4.92
CA PRO A 44 1.33 -23.26 4.99
C PRO A 44 2.09 -23.53 3.70
N LEU A 45 2.41 -22.46 2.97
CA LEU A 45 3.11 -22.53 1.69
C LEU A 45 4.45 -23.23 1.91
N SER A 46 4.75 -24.20 1.05
CA SER A 46 6.05 -24.85 1.02
C SER A 46 7.14 -23.87 0.57
N GLU A 47 8.39 -24.18 0.91
CA GLU A 47 9.54 -23.38 0.50
C GLU A 47 9.62 -23.20 -1.03
N ARG A 48 9.31 -24.26 -1.78
CA ARG A 48 9.28 -24.22 -3.25
C ARG A 48 8.22 -23.26 -3.78
N GLU A 49 7.03 -23.25 -3.18
CA GLU A 49 5.96 -22.32 -3.54
C GLU A 49 6.34 -20.88 -3.22
N ILE A 50 6.96 -20.63 -2.07
CA ILE A 50 7.46 -19.30 -1.71
C ILE A 50 8.49 -18.80 -2.74
N ILE A 51 9.44 -19.64 -3.14
CA ILE A 51 10.45 -19.27 -4.14
C ILE A 51 9.80 -18.95 -5.49
N ALA A 52 8.87 -19.80 -5.95
CA ALA A 52 8.16 -19.58 -7.21
C ALA A 52 7.32 -18.29 -7.19
N LEU A 53 6.62 -18.03 -6.08
CA LEU A 53 5.84 -16.81 -5.90
C LEU A 53 6.71 -15.56 -5.81
N PHE A 54 7.93 -15.68 -5.28
CA PHE A 54 8.88 -14.57 -5.23
C PHE A 54 9.38 -14.17 -6.62
N GLU A 55 9.71 -15.13 -7.48
CA GLU A 55 10.06 -14.85 -8.89
C GLU A 55 8.87 -14.21 -9.62
N LYS A 56 7.67 -14.78 -9.46
CA LYS A 56 6.44 -14.20 -10.01
C LYS A 56 6.22 -12.77 -9.53
N MET A 57 6.40 -12.49 -8.24
CA MET A 57 6.26 -11.15 -7.68
C MET A 57 7.20 -10.14 -8.35
N MET A 58 8.45 -10.53 -8.63
CA MET A 58 9.41 -9.65 -9.31
C MET A 58 9.02 -9.40 -10.79
N GLU A 59 8.43 -10.39 -11.46
CA GLU A 59 7.90 -10.26 -12.83
C GLU A 59 6.68 -9.34 -12.86
N ASP A 60 5.72 -9.56 -11.97
CA ASP A 60 4.53 -8.75 -11.74
C ASP A 60 4.89 -7.29 -11.41
N MET A 61 5.99 -7.05 -10.69
CA MET A 61 6.50 -5.69 -10.41
C MET A 61 7.35 -5.10 -11.53
N ASN A 62 7.46 -5.79 -12.67
CA ASN A 62 8.19 -5.38 -13.86
C ASN A 62 9.65 -4.96 -13.56
N LEU A 63 10.33 -5.74 -12.71
CA LEU A 63 11.73 -5.48 -12.36
C LEU A 63 12.67 -6.00 -13.45
N ASN A 64 13.77 -5.27 -13.69
CA ASN A 64 14.86 -5.73 -14.54
C ASN A 64 15.85 -6.62 -13.75
N GLU A 65 16.73 -7.33 -14.45
CA GLU A 65 17.67 -8.27 -13.80
C GLU A 65 18.59 -7.59 -12.76
N ASP A 66 19.01 -6.35 -13.00
CA ASP A 66 19.82 -5.57 -12.06
C ASP A 66 19.11 -5.33 -10.71
N LYS A 67 17.77 -5.18 -10.73
CA LYS A 67 16.96 -5.04 -9.52
C LYS A 67 16.53 -6.38 -8.94
N LYS A 68 16.40 -7.43 -9.75
CA LYS A 68 16.07 -8.78 -9.27
C LYS A 68 17.23 -9.45 -8.56
N MET A 69 18.47 -9.26 -9.03
CA MET A 69 19.67 -9.87 -8.45
C MET A 69 19.80 -9.61 -6.93
N PRO A 70 19.78 -8.37 -6.42
CA PRO A 70 19.88 -8.12 -4.98
C PRO A 70 18.65 -8.62 -4.18
N LEU A 71 17.50 -8.85 -4.83
CA LEU A 71 16.32 -9.46 -4.22
C LEU A 71 16.47 -10.98 -4.10
N ARG A 72 17.09 -11.64 -5.08
CA ARG A 72 17.40 -13.08 -5.05
C ARG A 72 18.45 -13.43 -4.01
N GLU A 73 19.36 -12.53 -3.70
CA GLU A 73 20.38 -12.72 -2.65
C GLU A 73 19.83 -12.59 -1.23
N LYS A 74 18.59 -12.10 -1.05
CA LYS A 74 17.96 -12.03 0.27
C LYS A 74 17.76 -13.42 0.88
N ASP A 75 17.80 -13.45 2.21
CA ASP A 75 17.48 -14.64 2.98
C ASP A 75 16.02 -15.08 2.77
N PHE A 76 15.75 -16.34 3.09
CA PHE A 76 14.44 -16.94 2.87
C PHE A 76 13.32 -16.24 3.66
N ASN A 77 13.59 -15.77 4.89
CA ASN A 77 12.55 -15.14 5.71
C ASN A 77 12.11 -13.80 5.11
N THR A 78 13.06 -13.00 4.64
CA THR A 78 12.76 -11.76 3.91
C THR A 78 11.91 -12.04 2.67
N LYS A 79 12.28 -13.04 1.85
CA LYS A 79 11.50 -13.44 0.67
C LYS A 79 10.08 -13.86 1.03
N LYS A 80 9.94 -14.68 2.07
CA LYS A 80 8.64 -15.14 2.57
C LYS A 80 7.77 -13.98 3.04
N GLU A 81 8.33 -13.01 3.77
CA GLU A 81 7.61 -11.81 4.19
C GLU A 81 7.11 -11.00 2.98
N MET A 82 7.97 -10.78 1.99
CA MET A 82 7.60 -10.07 0.77
C MET A 82 6.47 -10.78 0.02
N VAL A 83 6.54 -12.11 -0.13
CA VAL A 83 5.48 -12.91 -0.76
C VAL A 83 4.16 -12.80 0.01
N MET A 84 4.20 -12.86 1.34
CA MET A 84 2.97 -12.72 2.16
C MET A 84 2.33 -11.34 1.99
N GLN A 85 3.13 -10.27 1.90
CA GLN A 85 2.64 -8.92 1.62
C GLN A 85 2.07 -8.80 0.21
N TYR A 86 2.73 -9.39 -0.79
CA TYR A 86 2.27 -9.45 -2.17
C TYR A 86 0.91 -10.15 -2.28
N ILE A 87 0.77 -11.35 -1.69
CA ILE A 87 -0.51 -12.08 -1.66
C ILE A 87 -1.59 -11.25 -0.96
N SER A 88 -1.27 -10.66 0.19
CA SER A 88 -2.20 -9.82 0.95
C SER A 88 -2.66 -8.61 0.14
N THR A 89 -1.77 -8.00 -0.65
CA THR A 89 -2.08 -6.81 -1.45
C THR A 89 -2.87 -7.17 -2.72
N ALA A 90 -2.53 -8.29 -3.35
CA ALA A 90 -3.26 -8.83 -4.50
C ALA A 90 -4.68 -9.29 -4.12
N SER A 91 -4.84 -9.88 -2.94
CA SER A 91 -6.15 -10.36 -2.43
C SER A 91 -6.99 -9.24 -1.81
N LYS A 92 -6.39 -8.25 -1.14
CA LYS A 92 -7.09 -7.07 -0.57
C LYS A 92 -7.39 -6.01 -1.61
N SER A 93 -7.91 -6.40 -2.78
CA SER A 93 -8.42 -5.50 -3.83
C SER A 93 -9.61 -4.60 -3.39
N GLY A 94 -9.73 -4.24 -2.10
CA GLY A 94 -10.81 -3.40 -1.56
C GLY A 94 -10.59 -2.76 -0.18
N SER A 95 -9.39 -2.75 0.43
CA SER A 95 -9.23 -2.24 1.83
C SER A 95 -8.17 -1.16 2.03
N LEU A 96 -8.13 -0.15 1.14
CA LEU A 96 -7.61 1.17 1.50
C LEU A 96 -8.81 2.09 1.70
N LYS A 97 -9.06 2.42 2.97
CA LYS A 97 -10.30 3.00 3.54
C LYS A 97 -10.74 4.37 2.96
N ASN A 98 -10.12 4.86 1.89
CA ASN A 98 -10.50 6.12 1.24
C ASN A 98 -10.31 6.15 -0.29
N SER A 99 -9.84 5.06 -0.92
CA SER A 99 -9.66 5.00 -2.37
C SER A 99 -10.60 3.95 -2.94
N ARG A 100 -11.74 4.37 -3.49
CA ARG A 100 -12.54 3.51 -4.37
C ARG A 100 -11.60 3.06 -5.50
N LYS A 101 -11.22 1.78 -5.54
CA LYS A 101 -10.44 1.22 -6.66
C LYS A 101 -11.34 1.25 -7.88
N ILE A 102 -11.08 2.18 -8.79
CA ILE A 102 -11.75 2.26 -10.09
C ILE A 102 -11.24 1.10 -10.92
N SER A 103 -12.16 0.29 -11.45
CA SER A 103 -11.79 -0.84 -12.32
C SER A 103 -11.21 -0.33 -13.65
N PRO A 104 -10.40 -1.12 -14.36
CA PRO A 104 -9.92 -0.75 -15.69
C PRO A 104 -11.07 -0.38 -16.65
N GLN A 105 -12.21 -1.08 -16.54
CA GLN A 105 -13.39 -0.81 -17.36
C GLN A 105 -14.03 0.54 -17.05
N GLU A 106 -14.08 0.95 -15.77
CA GLU A 106 -14.58 2.26 -15.38
C GLU A 106 -13.68 3.39 -15.88
N PHE A 107 -12.35 3.23 -15.83
CA PHE A 107 -11.42 4.19 -16.45
C PHE A 107 -11.67 4.32 -17.95
N ILE A 108 -11.85 3.18 -18.66
CA ILE A 108 -12.15 3.18 -20.09
C ILE A 108 -13.46 3.91 -20.39
N GLN A 109 -14.50 3.67 -19.59
CA GLN A 109 -15.80 4.33 -19.76
C GLN A 109 -15.71 5.84 -19.52
N GLU A 110 -15.05 6.27 -18.44
CA GLU A 110 -14.87 7.68 -18.10
C GLU A 110 -14.04 8.43 -19.15
N LEU A 111 -13.03 7.78 -19.74
CA LEU A 111 -12.27 8.39 -20.83
C LEU A 111 -13.07 8.46 -22.13
N LYS A 112 -13.94 7.49 -22.40
CA LYS A 112 -14.80 7.46 -23.60
C LYS A 112 -16.01 8.39 -23.51
N SER A 113 -16.46 8.76 -22.31
CA SER A 113 -17.62 9.63 -22.12
C SER A 113 -17.36 11.08 -22.52
N GLY A 114 -16.09 11.46 -22.77
CA GLY A 114 -15.72 12.83 -23.15
C GLY A 114 -15.64 13.79 -21.96
N SER A 115 -15.33 13.30 -20.77
CA SER A 115 -15.11 14.13 -19.57
C SER A 115 -14.01 15.17 -19.81
N THR A 116 -14.22 16.38 -19.29
CA THR A 116 -13.33 17.55 -19.42
C THR A 116 -13.03 18.19 -18.06
N ASP A 117 -12.11 19.16 -18.05
CA ASP A 117 -11.71 19.96 -16.87
C ASP A 117 -11.27 19.10 -15.67
N GLU A 118 -11.66 19.51 -14.45
CA GLU A 118 -11.27 18.90 -13.17
C GLU A 118 -11.61 17.40 -13.07
N ARG A 119 -12.71 16.97 -13.71
CA ARG A 119 -13.10 15.55 -13.73
C ARG A 119 -12.09 14.72 -14.51
N LEU A 120 -11.65 15.22 -15.67
CA LEU A 120 -10.63 14.54 -16.47
C LEU A 120 -9.30 14.48 -15.73
N VAL A 121 -8.87 15.59 -15.12
CA VAL A 121 -7.61 15.63 -14.34
C VAL A 121 -7.64 14.60 -13.22
N THR A 122 -8.72 14.58 -12.43
CA THR A 122 -8.89 13.62 -11.32
C THR A 122 -8.86 12.17 -11.80
N CYS A 123 -9.55 11.88 -12.92
CA CYS A 123 -9.57 10.56 -13.53
C CYS A 123 -8.15 10.12 -13.96
N LEU A 124 -7.42 11.00 -14.64
CA LEU A 124 -6.06 10.71 -15.12
C LEU A 124 -5.05 10.54 -13.99
N GLU A 125 -5.16 11.32 -12.91
CA GLU A 125 -4.31 11.14 -11.73
C GLU A 125 -4.52 9.80 -11.06
N SER A 126 -5.79 9.39 -10.91
CA SER A 126 -6.14 8.07 -10.37
C SER A 126 -5.67 6.94 -11.30
N LEU A 127 -5.87 7.09 -12.60
CA LEU A 127 -5.44 6.11 -13.61
C LEU A 127 -3.92 5.94 -13.60
N ARG A 128 -3.16 7.04 -13.57
CA ARG A 128 -1.70 7.01 -13.47
C ARG A 128 -1.26 6.17 -12.27
N VAL A 129 -1.80 6.45 -11.08
CA VAL A 129 -1.47 5.69 -9.87
C VAL A 129 -1.82 4.21 -10.03
N SER A 130 -2.97 3.89 -10.62
CA SER A 130 -3.39 2.51 -10.86
C SER A 130 -2.42 1.78 -11.80
N LEU A 131 -2.02 2.41 -12.91
CA LEU A 131 -1.11 1.82 -13.90
C LEU A 131 0.31 1.65 -13.38
N THR A 132 0.78 2.52 -12.49
CA THR A 132 2.17 2.45 -11.98
C THR A 132 2.32 1.63 -10.71
N SER A 133 1.23 1.39 -9.97
CA SER A 133 1.29 0.78 -8.64
C SER A 133 0.69 -0.63 -8.57
N ASN A 134 0.00 -1.06 -9.63
CA ASN A 134 -0.52 -2.41 -9.74
C ASN A 134 0.45 -3.31 -10.52
N PRO A 135 0.43 -4.63 -10.28
CA PRO A 135 1.14 -5.61 -11.09
C PRO A 135 0.85 -5.50 -12.59
N VAL A 136 1.86 -5.79 -13.42
CA VAL A 136 1.76 -5.84 -14.89
C VAL A 136 1.10 -7.12 -15.42
#